data_AF-A0A5E6N317-F1
#
_entry.id   AF-A0A5E6N317-F1
#
_cell.length_a   1.000
_cell.length_b   1.000
_cell.length_c   1.000
_cell.angle_alpha   90.00
_cell.angle_beta   90.00
_cell.angle_gamma   90.00
#
_symmetry.space_group_name_H-M   'P 1'
#
loop_
_entity.id
_entity.type
_entity.pdbx_description
1 polymer ?
#
loop_
_entity_poly.entity_id
_entity_poly.type
_entity_poly.pdbx_seq_one_letter_code
_entity_poly.pdbx_strand_id
1 'polypeptide(L)'
;GSILSYDIKKDKMVAEKAKTAISVLNLKSTCNAFIKKYYHQKSGYRYNFVFLNQYRIRHVKISPPHGSDTINELALSGDALTAELARAQSLPKITCSSREEGDIVMLGIGGFNPLDGFMGKADWEGVCDNMTMTNGLFWPIPVTLSTNDEDVQAGDEVAIVSGKSGDILATMQVTEKYSIDKAHECETVFKTTECTPRRCNGDGTR
;
A
#
# COMPACT_ATOMS: atom_id res chain seq x y z
N GLY A 1 10.79 -16.67 -0.92
CA GLY A 1 9.86 -15.57 -0.67
C GLY A 1 9.46 -14.99 -1.99
N SER A 2 8.25 -15.31 -2.44
CA SER A 2 7.60 -14.79 -3.64
C SER A 2 6.84 -13.50 -3.31
N ILE A 3 6.60 -12.65 -4.31
CA ILE A 3 5.79 -11.43 -4.21
C ILE A 3 4.45 -11.66 -4.89
N LEU A 4 3.39 -11.08 -4.31
CA LEU A 4 2.05 -11.03 -4.89
C LEU A 4 1.75 -9.63 -5.40
N SER A 5 1.10 -9.55 -6.56
CA SER A 5 0.86 -8.29 -7.28
C SER A 5 -0.48 -8.21 -8.01
N TYR A 6 -0.87 -6.98 -8.34
CA TYR A 6 -2.05 -6.60 -9.13
C TYR A 6 -1.60 -5.82 -10.39
N ASP A 7 -1.88 -6.32 -11.61
CA ASP A 7 -1.57 -5.64 -12.88
C ASP A 7 -2.82 -5.46 -13.77
N ILE A 8 -3.19 -4.21 -14.08
CA ILE A 8 -4.25 -3.86 -15.04
C ILE A 8 -3.69 -3.71 -16.46
N LYS A 9 -3.35 -4.82 -17.13
CA LYS A 9 -3.17 -4.80 -18.60
C LYS A 9 -3.70 -6.06 -19.28
N LYS A 10 -5.03 -6.16 -19.44
CA LYS A 10 -5.69 -6.76 -20.62
C LYS A 10 -7.15 -6.32 -20.76
N ASP A 11 -7.48 -5.88 -21.98
CA ASP A 11 -8.80 -5.62 -22.57
C ASP A 11 -9.60 -4.36 -22.17
N LYS A 12 -9.52 -3.37 -23.07
CA LYS A 12 -10.44 -2.23 -23.21
C LYS A 12 -11.82 -2.70 -23.68
N MET A 13 -12.64 -3.29 -22.80
CA MET A 13 -14.12 -3.27 -22.93
C MET A 13 -14.83 -3.81 -21.67
N VAL A 14 -14.33 -3.53 -20.46
CA VAL A 14 -15.05 -3.86 -19.21
C VAL A 14 -14.85 -2.75 -18.16
N ALA A 15 -15.09 -1.50 -18.54
CA ALA A 15 -14.85 -0.35 -17.66
C ALA A 15 -15.91 -0.15 -16.54
N GLU A 16 -16.89 -1.05 -16.42
CA GLU A 16 -17.95 -0.95 -15.39
C GLU A 16 -18.01 -2.16 -14.43
N LYS A 17 -17.05 -3.10 -14.50
CA LYS A 17 -17.00 -4.28 -13.59
C LYS A 17 -15.64 -4.64 -13.00
N ALA A 18 -14.58 -3.84 -13.18
CA ALA A 18 -13.21 -4.15 -12.74
C ALA A 18 -12.62 -3.13 -11.75
N LYS A 19 -13.41 -2.64 -10.77
CA LYS A 19 -12.91 -1.78 -9.69
C LYS A 19 -12.55 -2.57 -8.43
N THR A 20 -11.79 -3.65 -8.57
CA THR A 20 -11.37 -4.48 -7.42
C THR A 20 -9.85 -4.58 -7.38
N ALA A 21 -9.25 -3.43 -7.13
CA ALA A 21 -7.88 -3.31 -6.66
C ALA A 21 -7.95 -3.03 -5.16
N ILE A 22 -7.08 -3.71 -4.40
CA ILE A 22 -6.89 -3.73 -2.94
C ILE A 22 -7.85 -2.85 -2.11
N SER A 23 -8.68 -3.45 -1.26
CA SER A 23 -9.55 -2.69 -0.33
C SER A 23 -8.91 -2.62 1.06
N VAL A 24 -8.62 -1.43 1.58
CA VAL A 24 -8.03 -1.25 2.91
C VAL A 24 -9.12 -1.04 3.96
N LEU A 25 -9.14 -1.89 4.99
CA LEU A 25 -10.29 -2.10 5.88
C LEU A 25 -10.15 -1.48 7.27
N ASN A 26 -8.96 -1.02 7.68
CA ASN A 26 -8.80 -0.57 9.07
C ASN A 26 -7.90 0.64 9.31
N LEU A 27 -8.08 1.74 8.56
CA LEU A 27 -7.23 2.92 8.77
C LEU A 27 -7.35 3.55 10.16
N LYS A 28 -8.52 3.52 10.81
CA LYS A 28 -8.75 4.28 12.06
C LYS A 28 -7.96 3.74 13.25
N SER A 29 -7.71 2.43 13.34
CA SER A 29 -6.89 1.86 14.42
C SER A 29 -5.39 1.96 14.09
N THR A 30 -5.00 1.64 12.85
CA THR A 30 -3.60 1.57 12.41
C THR A 30 -2.98 2.95 12.23
N CYS A 31 -3.69 3.93 11.64
CA CYS A 31 -3.20 5.30 11.58
C CYS A 31 -3.09 5.91 12.98
N ASN A 32 -4.00 5.65 13.91
CA ASN A 32 -3.88 6.18 15.27
C ASN A 32 -2.68 5.59 16.01
N ALA A 33 -2.33 4.31 15.80
CA ALA A 33 -1.13 3.70 16.34
C ALA A 33 0.15 4.23 15.68
N PHE A 34 0.14 4.45 14.36
CA PHE A 34 1.27 4.97 13.59
C PHE A 34 1.53 6.46 13.88
N ILE A 35 0.48 7.29 13.89
CA ILE A 35 0.53 8.71 14.27
C ILE A 35 0.98 8.86 15.72
N LYS A 36 0.45 8.06 16.67
CA LYS A 36 0.95 8.09 18.05
C LYS A 36 2.44 7.77 18.13
N LYS A 37 2.92 6.76 17.40
CA LYS A 37 4.35 6.37 17.42
C LYS A 37 5.27 7.45 16.84
N TYR A 38 4.86 8.16 15.78
CA TYR A 38 5.66 9.23 15.16
C TYR A 38 5.52 10.60 15.85
N TYR A 39 4.40 10.89 16.51
CA TYR A 39 4.17 12.15 17.23
C TYR A 39 4.49 12.09 18.74
N HIS A 40 5.02 10.98 19.26
CA HIS A 40 5.37 10.86 20.68
C HIS A 40 6.71 11.50 21.09
N GLN A 41 7.08 12.65 20.51
CA GLN A 41 8.08 13.52 21.12
C GLN A 41 7.93 14.99 20.68
N LYS A 42 6.78 15.62 20.96
CA LYS A 42 6.72 17.05 21.36
C LYS A 42 5.31 17.40 21.87
N SER A 43 5.25 17.54 23.19
CA SER A 43 4.49 18.54 23.96
C SER A 43 3.00 18.71 23.66
N GLY A 44 2.17 18.49 24.69
CA GLY A 44 0.73 18.71 24.64
C GLY A 44 0.34 20.17 24.40
N TYR A 45 -0.50 20.37 23.39
CA TYR A 45 -1.41 21.50 23.28
C TYR A 45 -2.70 21.00 22.60
N ARG A 46 -3.86 21.24 23.23
CA ARG A 46 -5.17 21.14 22.58
C ARG A 46 -5.44 22.48 21.92
N TYR A 47 -5.42 22.54 20.59
CA TYR A 47 -5.86 23.73 19.86
C TYR A 47 -7.31 23.54 19.39
N ASN A 48 -8.23 24.30 19.98
CA ASN A 48 -9.56 24.52 19.41
C ASN A 48 -9.43 25.64 18.36
N PHE A 49 -9.47 25.30 17.08
CA PHE A 49 -9.57 26.29 16.02
C PHE A 49 -11.03 26.76 15.88
N VAL A 50 -11.30 28.01 16.26
CA VAL A 50 -12.47 28.75 15.78
C VAL A 50 -11.96 29.66 14.67
N PHE A 51 -12.24 29.32 13.41
CA PHE A 51 -11.88 30.17 12.27
C PHE A 51 -12.75 31.43 12.30
N LEU A 52 -12.16 32.56 12.67
CA LEU A 52 -12.77 33.87 12.43
C LEU A 52 -12.71 34.15 10.92
N ASN A 53 -13.86 34.10 10.27
CA ASN A 53 -14.03 34.35 8.84
C ASN A 53 -13.87 35.85 8.51
N GLN A 54 -12.65 36.37 8.61
CA GLN A 54 -12.30 37.73 8.17
C GLN A 54 -11.07 37.80 7.25
N TYR A 55 -10.49 36.65 6.86
CA TYR A 55 -9.42 36.62 5.86
C TYR A 55 -9.89 35.90 4.60
N ARG A 56 -10.08 36.67 3.52
CA ARG A 56 -10.31 36.17 2.17
C ARG A 56 -9.07 35.38 1.73
N ILE A 57 -9.11 34.06 1.88
CA ILE A 57 -8.05 33.15 1.40
C ILE A 57 -7.94 33.36 -0.11
N ARG A 58 -6.84 33.97 -0.56
CA ARG A 58 -6.48 33.98 -1.99
C ARG A 58 -6.38 32.52 -2.42
N HIS A 59 -7.08 32.13 -3.49
CA HIS A 59 -7.04 30.76 -4.02
C HIS A 59 -5.59 30.25 -4.08
N VAL A 60 -5.25 29.34 -3.17
CA VAL A 60 -3.98 28.63 -3.20
C VAL A 60 -4.14 27.56 -4.27
N LYS A 61 -3.43 27.72 -5.39
CA LYS A 61 -3.34 26.67 -6.40
C LYS A 61 -2.52 25.53 -5.79
N ILE A 62 -3.21 24.47 -5.36
CA ILE A 62 -2.56 23.24 -4.88
C ILE A 62 -1.99 22.51 -6.10
N SER A 63 -0.78 21.98 -5.99
CA SER A 63 -0.20 21.13 -7.03
C SER A 63 -1.09 19.90 -7.26
N PRO A 64 -1.26 19.45 -8.51
CA PRO A 64 -2.01 18.22 -8.77
C PRO A 64 -1.34 17.02 -8.08
N PRO A 65 -2.11 15.97 -7.75
CA PRO A 65 -1.54 14.70 -7.30
C PRO A 65 -0.50 14.16 -8.27
N HIS A 66 0.45 13.36 -7.76
CA HIS A 66 1.48 12.74 -8.61
C HIS A 66 0.81 11.75 -9.58
N GLY A 67 1.09 11.90 -10.88
CA GLY A 67 0.63 10.96 -11.91
C GLY A 67 -0.87 10.90 -12.19
N SER A 68 -1.70 11.76 -11.57
CA SER A 68 -3.15 11.82 -11.82
C SER A 68 -3.77 13.18 -11.48
N ASP A 69 -4.99 13.40 -11.96
CA ASP A 69 -5.77 14.61 -11.63
C ASP A 69 -6.52 14.50 -10.29
N THR A 70 -6.67 13.29 -9.76
CA THR A 70 -7.47 12.97 -8.56
C THR A 70 -6.73 12.01 -7.64
N ILE A 71 -6.94 12.12 -6.33
CA ILE A 71 -6.40 11.17 -5.35
C ILE A 71 -7.19 9.86 -5.41
N ASN A 72 -6.48 8.75 -5.58
CA ASN A 72 -7.03 7.41 -5.48
C ASN A 72 -6.88 6.87 -4.04
N GLU A 73 -7.90 7.04 -3.21
CA GLU A 73 -7.96 6.43 -1.87
C GLU A 73 -8.56 5.04 -1.95
N LEU A 74 -7.84 4.02 -1.45
CA LEU A 74 -8.29 2.63 -1.45
C LEU A 74 -9.00 2.22 -0.15
N ALA A 75 -9.10 3.13 0.82
CA ALA A 75 -9.79 2.90 2.07
C ALA A 75 -11.31 2.80 1.88
N LEU A 76 -11.90 1.70 2.35
CA LEU A 76 -13.36 1.59 2.41
C LEU A 76 -13.92 2.31 3.65
N SER A 77 -15.17 2.78 3.53
CA SER A 77 -15.91 3.37 4.65
C SER A 77 -17.38 2.97 4.63
N GLY A 78 -18.06 3.18 5.76
CA GLY A 78 -19.50 2.88 5.90
C GLY A 78 -19.83 1.41 5.66
N ASP A 79 -20.95 1.15 5.00
CA ASP A 79 -21.47 -0.20 4.78
C ASP A 79 -20.55 -1.07 3.92
N ALA A 80 -19.85 -0.46 2.96
CA ALA A 80 -18.87 -1.17 2.12
C ALA A 80 -17.73 -1.76 2.97
N LEU A 81 -17.26 -1.00 3.97
CA LEU A 81 -16.26 -1.48 4.91
C LEU A 81 -16.80 -2.64 5.76
N THR A 82 -18.01 -2.50 6.29
CA THR A 82 -18.63 -3.55 7.13
C THR A 82 -18.83 -4.85 6.34
N ALA A 83 -19.31 -4.75 5.10
CA ALA A 83 -19.50 -5.90 4.22
C ALA A 83 -18.16 -6.58 3.90
N GLU A 84 -17.14 -5.79 3.57
CA GLU A 84 -15.85 -6.32 3.18
C GLU A 84 -15.08 -6.93 4.37
N LEU A 85 -15.20 -6.37 5.57
CA LEU A 85 -14.67 -6.99 6.79
C LEU A 85 -15.32 -8.34 7.08
N ALA A 86 -16.63 -8.49 6.85
CA ALA A 86 -17.32 -9.77 7.03
C ALA A 86 -16.84 -10.80 6.00
N ARG A 87 -16.69 -10.38 4.74
CA ARG A 87 -16.17 -11.22 3.65
C ARG A 87 -14.73 -11.65 3.89
N ALA A 88 -13.88 -10.74 4.37
CA ALA A 88 -12.47 -11.01 4.61
C ALA A 88 -12.21 -12.09 5.66
N GLN A 89 -13.15 -12.36 6.57
CA GLN A 89 -13.00 -13.41 7.59
C GLN A 89 -12.90 -14.82 6.98
N SER A 90 -13.51 -15.05 5.82
CA SER A 90 -13.53 -16.35 5.16
C SER A 90 -12.40 -16.56 4.14
N LEU A 91 -11.60 -15.53 3.87
CA LEU A 91 -10.52 -15.61 2.88
C LEU A 91 -9.27 -16.27 3.47
N PRO A 92 -8.44 -16.92 2.62
CA PRO A 92 -7.06 -17.25 2.96
C PRO A 92 -6.32 -16.02 3.49
N LYS A 93 -5.52 -16.20 4.53
CA LYS A 93 -4.88 -15.09 5.26
C LYS A 93 -3.39 -15.06 4.98
N ILE A 94 -2.90 -13.89 4.58
CA ILE A 94 -1.47 -13.62 4.38
C ILE A 94 -1.00 -12.63 5.43
N THR A 95 -0.03 -13.04 6.22
CA THR A 95 0.58 -12.17 7.23
C THR A 95 1.61 -11.25 6.59
N CYS A 96 1.44 -9.94 6.77
CA CYS A 96 2.38 -8.93 6.28
C CYS A 96 3.37 -8.49 7.37
N SER A 97 4.51 -7.98 6.92
CA SER A 97 5.56 -7.35 7.72
C SER A 97 5.20 -5.91 8.11
N SER A 98 5.94 -5.35 9.06
CA SER A 98 5.71 -3.97 9.53
C SER A 98 5.93 -2.89 8.44
N ARG A 99 6.76 -3.18 7.43
CA ARG A 99 6.97 -2.30 6.28
C ARG A 99 5.74 -2.34 5.37
N GLU A 100 5.30 -3.54 5.03
CA GLU A 100 4.12 -3.76 4.18
C GLU A 100 2.84 -3.24 4.84
N GLU A 101 2.71 -3.32 6.18
CA GLU A 101 1.65 -2.64 6.92
C GLU A 101 1.63 -1.13 6.63
N GLY A 102 2.81 -0.49 6.57
CA GLY A 102 2.95 0.92 6.21
C GLY A 102 2.54 1.19 4.77
N ASP A 103 2.94 0.33 3.83
CA ASP A 103 2.58 0.44 2.42
C ASP A 103 1.06 0.32 2.22
N ILE A 104 0.41 -0.61 2.92
CA ILE A 104 -1.07 -0.77 2.92
C ILE A 104 -1.76 0.50 3.43
N VAL A 105 -1.22 1.14 4.47
CA VAL A 105 -1.77 2.40 4.97
C VAL A 105 -1.60 3.51 3.93
N MET A 106 -0.43 3.61 3.27
CA MET A 106 -0.17 4.61 2.22
C MET A 106 -1.07 4.42 1.01
N LEU A 107 -1.33 3.17 0.59
CA LEU A 107 -2.33 2.84 -0.43
C LEU A 107 -3.74 3.25 0.01
N GLY A 108 -4.11 2.94 1.27
CA GLY A 108 -5.41 3.26 1.83
C GLY A 108 -5.73 4.76 1.84
N ILE A 109 -4.79 5.60 2.27
CA ILE A 109 -4.98 7.07 2.32
C ILE A 109 -4.71 7.78 0.99
N GLY A 110 -4.36 7.05 -0.08
CA GLY A 110 -3.97 7.65 -1.36
C GLY A 110 -2.59 8.34 -1.34
N GLY A 111 -1.75 8.05 -0.34
CA GLY A 111 -0.37 8.54 -0.27
C GLY A 111 0.53 7.95 -1.36
N PHE A 112 0.16 6.79 -1.89
CA PHE A 112 0.77 6.16 -3.07
C PHE A 112 -0.02 6.36 -4.35
N ASN A 113 -0.83 7.42 -4.45
CA ASN A 113 -1.47 7.77 -5.71
C ASN A 113 -0.44 7.91 -6.85
N PRO A 114 -0.69 7.34 -8.04
CA PRO A 114 -1.95 6.76 -8.52
C PRO A 114 -2.01 5.23 -8.44
N LEU A 115 -1.17 4.59 -7.62
CA LEU A 115 -1.18 3.13 -7.46
C LEU A 115 -2.55 2.66 -6.99
N ASP A 116 -2.97 1.51 -7.53
CA ASP A 116 -4.20 0.81 -7.20
C ASP A 116 -3.93 -0.50 -6.43
N GLY A 117 -2.66 -0.90 -6.30
CA GLY A 117 -2.26 -2.03 -5.49
C GLY A 117 -0.75 -2.24 -5.42
N PHE A 118 -0.34 -3.47 -5.12
CA PHE A 118 1.07 -3.88 -5.14
C PHE A 118 1.55 -4.14 -6.56
N MET A 119 2.79 -3.76 -6.85
CA MET A 119 3.40 -3.77 -8.18
C MET A 119 3.60 -5.18 -8.73
N GLY A 120 3.26 -5.36 -10.01
CA GLY A 120 3.63 -6.53 -10.81
C GLY A 120 5.12 -6.66 -11.05
N LYS A 121 5.55 -7.81 -11.58
CA LYS A 121 6.97 -8.08 -11.84
C LYS A 121 7.59 -7.03 -12.76
N ALA A 122 6.90 -6.68 -13.84
CA ALA A 122 7.42 -5.74 -14.82
C ALA A 122 7.55 -4.31 -14.24
N ASP A 123 6.61 -3.88 -13.39
CA ASP A 123 6.71 -2.59 -12.70
C ASP A 123 7.82 -2.62 -11.63
N TRP A 124 7.97 -3.73 -10.90
CA TRP A 124 9.07 -3.92 -9.95
C TRP A 124 10.44 -3.85 -10.65
N GLU A 125 10.63 -4.56 -11.76
CA GLU A 125 11.87 -4.51 -12.57
C GLU A 125 12.16 -3.08 -13.05
N GLY A 126 11.16 -2.41 -13.62
CA GLY A 126 11.30 -1.04 -14.09
C GLY A 126 11.64 -0.03 -12.99
N VAL A 127 11.07 -0.21 -11.79
CA VAL A 127 11.36 0.64 -10.63
C VAL A 127 12.77 0.40 -10.08
N CYS A 128 13.20 -0.86 -9.96
CA CYS A 128 14.56 -1.19 -9.53
C CYS A 128 15.60 -0.63 -10.51
N ASP A 129 15.40 -0.82 -11.81
CA ASP A 129 16.41 -0.49 -12.82
C ASP A 129 16.42 1.00 -13.16
N ASN A 130 15.24 1.60 -13.28
CA ASN A 130 15.05 2.91 -13.92
C ASN A 130 14.19 3.88 -13.10
N MET A 131 13.79 3.51 -11.88
CA MET A 131 12.84 4.29 -11.07
C MET A 131 11.56 4.65 -11.84
N THR A 132 11.11 3.77 -12.74
CA THR A 132 10.03 4.05 -13.67
C THR A 132 9.16 2.81 -13.84
N MET A 133 7.85 2.97 -13.68
CA MET A 133 6.87 1.91 -13.94
C MET A 133 6.70 1.68 -15.45
N THR A 134 6.07 0.57 -15.83
CA THR A 134 5.81 0.20 -17.24
C THR A 134 4.91 1.20 -17.98
N ASN A 135 4.17 2.04 -17.26
CA ASN A 135 3.36 3.13 -17.82
C ASN A 135 4.14 4.45 -17.99
N GLY A 136 5.44 4.46 -17.66
CA GLY A 136 6.30 5.64 -17.72
C GLY A 136 6.24 6.53 -16.47
N LEU A 137 5.47 6.15 -15.45
CA LEU A 137 5.38 6.92 -14.21
C LEU A 137 6.67 6.75 -13.40
N PHE A 138 7.27 7.88 -13.00
CA PHE A 138 8.40 7.86 -12.08
C PHE A 138 7.96 7.33 -10.71
N TRP A 139 8.68 6.31 -10.21
CA TRP A 139 8.49 5.72 -8.90
C TRP A 139 9.82 5.21 -8.34
N PRO A 140 10.28 5.68 -7.16
CA PRO A 140 11.66 5.44 -6.72
C PRO A 140 11.87 4.17 -5.89
N ILE A 141 10.80 3.61 -5.31
CA ILE A 141 10.89 2.47 -4.37
C ILE A 141 9.77 1.48 -4.69
N PRO A 142 10.06 0.18 -4.90
CA PRO A 142 9.02 -0.81 -5.15
C PRO A 142 8.03 -0.95 -3.99
N VAL A 143 6.75 -1.10 -4.34
CA VAL A 143 5.64 -1.34 -3.41
C VAL A 143 5.10 -2.74 -3.67
N THR A 144 5.49 -3.70 -2.82
CA THR A 144 5.27 -5.13 -3.05
C THR A 144 4.87 -5.85 -1.77
N LEU A 145 4.08 -6.92 -1.87
CA LEU A 145 3.72 -7.80 -0.75
C LEU A 145 4.41 -9.15 -0.89
N SER A 146 5.28 -9.48 0.06
CA SER A 146 6.01 -10.75 0.09
C SER A 146 5.25 -11.82 0.87
N THR A 147 5.33 -13.06 0.39
CA THR A 147 4.79 -14.25 1.05
C THR A 147 5.71 -15.45 0.85
N ASN A 148 5.74 -16.35 1.83
CA ASN A 148 6.32 -17.69 1.71
C ASN A 148 5.25 -18.77 1.61
N ASP A 149 3.98 -18.37 1.51
CA ASP A 149 2.87 -19.28 1.32
C ASP A 149 2.84 -19.75 -0.13
N GLU A 150 3.14 -21.03 -0.34
CA GLU A 150 3.14 -21.66 -1.66
C GLU A 150 1.73 -21.98 -2.16
N ASP A 151 0.73 -22.04 -1.27
CA ASP A 151 -0.64 -22.40 -1.63
C ASP A 151 -1.37 -21.22 -2.29
N VAL A 152 -0.92 -19.98 -2.06
CA VAL A 152 -1.46 -18.79 -2.73
C VAL A 152 -1.03 -18.77 -4.20
N GLN A 153 -2.00 -18.64 -5.10
CA GLN A 153 -1.82 -18.64 -6.55
C GLN A 153 -2.43 -17.39 -7.18
N ALA A 154 -2.03 -17.11 -8.43
CA ALA A 154 -2.71 -16.10 -9.24
C ALA A 154 -4.18 -16.51 -9.48
N GLY A 155 -5.10 -15.56 -9.30
CA GLY A 155 -6.54 -15.76 -9.33
C GLY A 155 -7.19 -15.81 -7.94
N ASP A 156 -6.42 -16.03 -6.88
CA ASP A 156 -6.96 -16.09 -5.52
C ASP A 156 -7.36 -14.72 -4.98
N GLU A 157 -8.32 -14.73 -4.06
CA GLU A 157 -8.61 -13.59 -3.20
C GLU A 157 -8.15 -13.88 -1.79
N VAL A 158 -7.41 -12.94 -1.20
CA VAL A 158 -6.75 -13.11 0.10
C VAL A 158 -7.05 -11.95 1.03
N ALA A 159 -7.07 -12.22 2.33
CA ALA A 159 -7.07 -11.21 3.38
C ALA A 159 -5.65 -11.00 3.89
N ILE A 160 -5.20 -9.75 3.91
CA ILE A 160 -3.89 -9.38 4.44
C ILE A 160 -4.04 -9.03 5.91
N VAL A 161 -3.28 -9.72 6.77
CA VAL A 161 -3.33 -9.56 8.22
C VAL A 161 -2.04 -8.96 8.75
N SER A 162 -2.18 -8.09 9.74
CA SER A 162 -1.08 -7.50 10.50
C SER A 162 -0.32 -8.60 11.24
N GLY A 163 0.98 -8.74 10.98
CA GLY A 163 1.83 -9.66 11.75
C GLY A 163 1.98 -9.24 13.21
N LYS A 164 1.74 -7.96 13.52
CA LYS A 164 1.87 -7.43 14.87
C LYS A 164 0.59 -7.54 15.70
N SER A 165 -0.57 -7.21 15.12
CA SER A 165 -1.86 -7.16 15.84
C SER A 165 -2.80 -8.30 15.50
N GLY A 166 -2.59 -9.01 14.38
CA GLY A 166 -3.52 -10.02 13.88
C GLY A 166 -4.77 -9.45 13.22
N ASP A 167 -4.89 -8.12 13.13
CA ASP A 167 -6.03 -7.45 12.49
C ASP A 167 -6.01 -7.65 10.98
N ILE A 168 -7.19 -7.81 10.37
CA ILE A 168 -7.34 -7.75 8.92
C ILE A 168 -7.16 -6.29 8.48
N LEU A 169 -6.17 -6.05 7.62
CA LEU A 169 -5.81 -4.72 7.13
C LEU A 169 -6.39 -4.44 5.76
N ALA A 170 -6.39 -5.43 4.87
CA ALA A 170 -6.87 -5.28 3.51
C ALA A 170 -7.32 -6.62 2.92
N THR A 171 -8.04 -6.56 1.81
CA THR A 171 -8.27 -7.71 0.91
C THR A 171 -7.66 -7.41 -0.45
N MET A 172 -7.20 -8.46 -1.14
CA MET A 172 -6.52 -8.34 -2.41
C MET A 172 -6.87 -9.51 -3.33
N GLN A 173 -7.06 -9.22 -4.61
CA GLN A 173 -7.02 -10.22 -5.66
C GLN A 173 -5.58 -10.38 -6.16
N VAL A 174 -5.07 -11.61 -6.12
CA VAL A 174 -3.74 -11.95 -6.62
C VAL A 174 -3.82 -12.05 -8.13
N THR A 175 -3.14 -11.19 -8.88
CA THR A 175 -3.08 -11.31 -10.35
C THR A 175 -1.82 -12.01 -10.82
N GLU A 176 -0.74 -11.87 -10.05
CA GLU A 176 0.54 -12.45 -10.36
C GLU A 176 1.28 -12.80 -9.06
N LYS A 177 2.07 -13.88 -9.13
CA LYS A 177 3.01 -14.31 -8.09
C LYS A 177 4.37 -14.54 -8.73
N TYR A 178 5.41 -13.88 -8.25
CA TYR A 178 6.74 -13.95 -8.85
C TYR A 178 7.85 -14.00 -7.80
N SER A 179 9.03 -14.46 -8.19
CA SER A 179 10.23 -14.42 -7.34
C SER A 179 11.04 -13.17 -7.66
N ILE A 180 11.60 -12.52 -6.62
CA ILE A 180 12.49 -11.38 -6.79
C ILE A 180 13.95 -11.74 -6.55
N ASP A 181 14.82 -11.02 -7.26
CA ASP A 181 16.23 -10.94 -6.91
C ASP A 181 16.41 -9.88 -5.81
N LYS A 182 16.46 -10.36 -4.56
CA LYS A 182 16.65 -9.50 -3.38
C LYS A 182 17.99 -8.75 -3.40
N ALA A 183 19.03 -9.35 -3.96
CA ALA A 183 20.34 -8.69 -4.03
C ALA A 183 20.26 -7.50 -4.98
N HIS A 184 19.65 -7.70 -6.15
CA HIS A 184 19.40 -6.66 -7.14
C HIS A 184 18.57 -5.49 -6.57
N GLU A 185 17.46 -5.80 -5.89
CA GLU A 185 16.62 -4.77 -5.27
C GLU A 185 17.39 -3.98 -4.20
N CYS A 186 18.09 -4.68 -3.29
CA CYS A 186 18.78 -3.98 -2.20
C CYS A 186 19.97 -3.14 -2.73
N GLU A 187 20.64 -3.58 -3.81
CA GLU A 187 21.70 -2.81 -4.46
C GLU A 187 21.15 -1.56 -5.18
N THR A 188 20.11 -1.74 -5.99
CA THR A 188 19.59 -0.66 -6.83
C THR A 188 18.83 0.39 -6.02
N VAL A 189 18.00 -0.05 -5.06
CA VAL A 189 17.11 0.80 -4.26
C VAL A 189 17.83 1.33 -3.01
N PHE A 190 18.55 0.49 -2.27
CA PHE A 190 19.16 0.87 -0.98
C PHE A 190 20.66 1.16 -1.06
N LYS A 191 21.28 1.04 -2.25
CA LYS A 191 22.72 1.27 -2.49
C LYS A 191 23.62 0.42 -1.59
N THR A 192 23.19 -0.81 -1.29
CA THR A 192 23.94 -1.77 -0.48
C THR A 192 23.76 -3.19 -0.99
N THR A 193 24.81 -4.01 -0.93
CA THR A 193 24.76 -5.45 -1.24
C THR A 193 24.50 -6.30 0.00
N GLU A 194 24.50 -5.71 1.20
CA GLU A 194 24.12 -6.40 2.43
C GLU A 194 22.60 -6.52 2.56
N CYS A 195 22.07 -7.65 2.10
CA CYS A 195 20.67 -8.03 2.30
C CYS A 195 20.48 -8.60 3.73
N THR A 196 20.58 -7.76 4.76
CA THR A 196 20.11 -8.16 6.09
C THR A 196 18.57 -8.17 6.10
N PRO A 197 17.90 -9.23 6.62
CA PRO A 197 16.43 -9.33 6.65
C PRO A 197 15.74 -8.10 7.22
N ARG A 198 16.38 -7.40 8.15
CA ARG A 198 15.86 -6.20 8.81
C ARG A 198 15.59 -5.02 7.88
N ARG A 199 16.38 -4.82 6.81
CA ARG A 199 16.20 -3.68 5.88
C ARG A 199 15.26 -3.98 4.73
N CYS A 200 15.34 -5.20 4.18
CA CYS A 200 14.57 -5.56 3.01
C CYS A 200 13.21 -6.24 3.37
N ASN A 201 13.03 -6.79 4.59
CA ASN A 201 11.74 -7.34 5.07
C ASN A 201 11.13 -6.59 6.28
N GLY A 202 11.79 -5.54 6.82
CA GLY A 202 11.25 -4.76 7.94
C GLY A 202 10.97 -5.55 9.24
N ASP A 203 11.67 -6.67 9.49
CA ASP A 203 11.50 -7.44 10.73
C ASP A 203 12.21 -6.77 11.92
N GLY A 204 11.43 -6.09 12.74
CA GLY A 204 11.90 -5.35 13.91
C GLY A 204 12.26 -6.21 15.12
N THR A 205 12.68 -7.46 14.96
CA THR A 205 13.15 -8.27 16.09
C THR A 205 14.61 -7.95 16.40
N ARG A 206 14.86 -7.43 17.61
CA ARG A 206 16.19 -7.18 18.15
C ARG A 206 16.91 -8.48 18.43
#